data_AF-A0A2C1LWT6-F1
#
_entry.id   AF-A0A2C1LWT6-F1
#
_cell.length_a   1.000
_cell.length_b   1.000
_cell.length_c   1.000
_cell.angle_alpha   90.00
_cell.angle_beta   90.00
_cell.angle_gamma   90.00
#
_symmetry.space_group_name_H-M   'P 1'
#
loop_
_entity.id
_entity.type
_entity.pdbx_description
1 polymer ?
#
loop_
_entity_poly.entity_id
_entity_poly.type
_entity_poly.pdbx_seq_one_letter_code
_entity_poly.pdbx_strand_id
1 'polypeptide(L)'
;MEKKRKHTDQEVYDLFRKLDSEGVKITKRLLIKNGYGSHYNHTSKYMGGLNEAKRQADITVFDHKNRERKHTDQEVYDLLRKLYSEGVNPTQKYLKTNNVTYYSHINNFMGGINEVKKTLGIETNLSARKGERKHTDEDVYNLFTELHANEIKITEDSLKENGYGTHYHHVNAHMGGIIKVKVHLGIMEAPTPPIERDTESMPTKDECIELFKDLHAQDIYISSNYLRENGYVQYLSTIRTYMGGINNLKDFLGIPYDMRGVAYEIKEYDECIELLKKLDAEGVGNPQLYMRKNGLEAYANTINNYMGGFRNAKIQAGLEVLKQWDKDEVIKEIKKLNAEGIDLSYRSMIPYDSSLIGAARRHVGSWEKAIELAGINYEEVNPYSWRESWEEENVLKSLKEIHDKGEEMTASRMFSDHASLYIATRKRFGSYEKALELIGLNYDEIRQDSSVIRNGNYFEELLQKVFNYLNIEHKDQETTHFENGTYGIPDFKVKSMNSELHDLFNTIPFQEIWIDSKLSRWTRYANNSKTEKKYIPHCDKLIFVYLRGREEPEGLDQKVTNICVYDLLPYIKDKDKHAEIEKELDDLLQDVENNETV
;
A
#
# COMPACT_ATOMS: atom_id res chain seq x y z
N MET A 1 -26.14 17.13 -29.91
CA MET A 1 -27.05 16.21 -29.19
C MET A 1 -26.68 16.20 -27.71
N GLU A 2 -27.49 16.81 -26.85
CA GLU A 2 -27.32 16.72 -25.39
C GLU A 2 -27.48 15.24 -24.97
N LYS A 3 -26.46 14.69 -24.30
CA LYS A 3 -26.54 13.33 -23.73
C LYS A 3 -27.68 13.29 -22.71
N LYS A 4 -28.81 12.65 -23.08
CA LYS A 4 -29.95 12.43 -22.18
C LYS A 4 -29.47 11.87 -20.84
N ARG A 5 -29.93 12.48 -19.74
CA ARG A 5 -29.65 11.99 -18.38
C ARG A 5 -30.23 10.58 -18.26
N LYS A 6 -29.43 9.64 -17.75
CA LYS A 6 -29.82 8.23 -17.62
C LYS A 6 -30.78 8.00 -16.45
N HIS A 7 -30.75 8.88 -15.45
CA HIS A 7 -31.57 8.89 -14.26
C HIS A 7 -32.03 10.32 -13.97
N THR A 8 -33.10 10.46 -13.22
CA THR A 8 -33.60 11.71 -12.62
C THR A 8 -33.13 11.80 -11.17
N ASP A 9 -33.16 13.02 -10.62
CA ASP A 9 -32.77 13.24 -9.22
C ASP A 9 -33.70 12.49 -8.26
N GLN A 10 -35.00 12.41 -8.60
CA GLN A 10 -36.00 11.67 -7.83
C GLN A 10 -35.74 10.16 -7.81
N GLU A 11 -35.40 9.54 -8.96
CA GLU A 11 -35.06 8.10 -9.03
C GLU A 11 -33.86 7.75 -8.13
N VAL A 12 -32.90 8.68 -8.00
CA VAL A 12 -31.77 8.50 -7.09
C VAL A 12 -32.21 8.61 -5.63
N TYR A 13 -33.07 9.56 -5.28
CA TYR A 13 -33.58 9.70 -3.91
C TYR A 13 -34.38 8.47 -3.47
N ASP A 14 -35.25 7.96 -4.34
CA ASP A 14 -36.07 6.80 -4.04
C ASP A 14 -35.21 5.53 -3.87
N LEU A 15 -34.18 5.36 -4.71
CA LEU A 15 -33.20 4.29 -4.54
C LEU A 15 -32.45 4.41 -3.21
N PHE A 16 -32.01 5.61 -2.85
CA PHE A 16 -31.25 5.81 -1.62
C PHE A 16 -32.11 5.53 -0.39
N ARG A 17 -33.36 5.99 -0.35
CA ARG A 17 -34.29 5.71 0.76
C ARG A 17 -34.57 4.21 0.89
N LYS A 18 -34.73 3.51 -0.23
CA LYS A 18 -34.89 2.06 -0.25
C LYS A 18 -33.65 1.33 0.30
N LEU A 19 -32.45 1.72 -0.13
CA LEU A 19 -31.23 1.09 0.36
C LEU A 19 -31.01 1.35 1.85
N ASP A 20 -31.39 2.55 2.34
CA ASP A 20 -31.29 2.90 3.75
C ASP A 20 -32.27 2.09 4.61
N SER A 21 -33.52 1.92 4.16
CA SER A 21 -34.51 1.09 4.86
C SER A 21 -34.14 -0.40 4.89
N GLU A 22 -33.38 -0.87 3.89
CA GLU A 22 -32.81 -2.22 3.84
C GLU A 22 -31.51 -2.36 4.66
N GLY A 23 -31.04 -1.30 5.33
CA GLY A 23 -29.80 -1.30 6.11
C GLY A 23 -28.52 -1.36 5.27
N VAL A 24 -28.61 -1.11 3.96
CA VAL A 24 -27.48 -1.18 3.02
C VAL A 24 -26.69 0.11 3.05
N LYS A 25 -25.41 0.04 3.43
CA LYS A 25 -24.51 1.20 3.43
C LYS A 25 -24.37 1.82 2.04
N ILE A 26 -24.84 3.05 1.88
CA ILE A 26 -24.81 3.80 0.62
C ILE A 26 -23.41 4.42 0.41
N THR A 27 -22.45 3.65 -0.10
CA THR A 27 -21.10 4.15 -0.43
C THR A 27 -20.81 3.95 -1.92
N LYS A 28 -19.88 4.73 -2.51
CA LYS A 28 -19.47 4.55 -3.91
C LYS A 28 -19.16 3.09 -4.25
N ARG A 29 -18.37 2.43 -3.40
CA ARG A 29 -17.93 1.03 -3.61
C ARG A 29 -19.11 0.06 -3.60
N LEU A 30 -20.05 0.22 -2.67
CA LEU A 30 -21.22 -0.66 -2.55
C LEU A 30 -22.27 -0.38 -3.63
N LEU A 31 -22.48 0.88 -4.01
CA LEU A 31 -23.34 1.23 -5.14
C LEU A 31 -22.83 0.64 -6.46
N ILE A 32 -21.52 0.70 -6.73
CA ILE A 32 -20.94 0.08 -7.93
C ILE A 32 -21.04 -1.45 -7.86
N LYS A 33 -20.69 -2.06 -6.72
CA LYS A 33 -20.74 -3.52 -6.53
C LYS A 33 -22.15 -4.09 -6.70
N ASN A 34 -23.17 -3.35 -6.28
CA ASN A 34 -24.58 -3.75 -6.37
C ASN A 34 -25.27 -3.29 -7.67
N GLY A 35 -24.51 -2.89 -8.69
CA GLY A 35 -25.05 -2.54 -10.02
C GLY A 35 -25.64 -1.13 -10.14
N TYR A 36 -25.61 -0.31 -9.09
CA TYR A 36 -26.12 1.06 -9.07
C TYR A 36 -25.10 2.13 -9.50
N GLY A 37 -24.04 1.74 -10.23
CA GLY A 37 -22.97 2.65 -10.66
C GLY A 37 -23.45 3.85 -11.48
N SER A 38 -24.51 3.71 -12.27
CA SER A 38 -25.11 4.81 -13.02
C SER A 38 -25.81 5.85 -12.13
N HIS A 39 -26.43 5.43 -11.02
CA HIS A 39 -27.06 6.33 -10.05
C HIS A 39 -25.99 7.11 -9.28
N TYR A 40 -24.89 6.45 -8.90
CA TYR A 40 -23.72 7.14 -8.35
C TYR A 40 -23.15 8.20 -9.31
N ASN A 41 -22.95 7.84 -10.58
CA ASN A 41 -22.44 8.78 -11.58
C ASN A 41 -23.37 9.98 -11.78
N HIS A 42 -24.68 9.76 -11.67
CA HIS A 42 -25.68 10.83 -11.68
C HIS A 42 -25.49 11.77 -10.48
N THR A 43 -25.34 11.23 -9.26
CA THR A 43 -25.10 12.03 -8.05
C THR A 43 -23.84 12.91 -8.16
N SER A 44 -22.75 12.34 -8.69
CA SER A 44 -21.47 13.04 -8.83
C SER A 44 -21.49 14.13 -9.89
N LYS A 45 -22.35 14.01 -10.89
CA LYS A 45 -22.36 14.90 -12.05
C LYS A 45 -23.42 16.00 -11.96
N TYR A 46 -24.52 15.73 -11.24
CA TYR A 46 -25.69 16.61 -11.25
C TYR A 46 -26.24 16.97 -9.86
N MET A 47 -25.95 16.21 -8.80
CA MET A 47 -26.59 16.39 -7.47
C MET A 47 -25.61 16.83 -6.38
N GLY A 48 -24.54 17.54 -6.73
CA GLY A 48 -23.54 18.02 -5.74
C GLY A 48 -22.72 16.93 -5.05
N GLY A 49 -22.81 15.68 -5.52
CA GLY A 49 -22.08 14.54 -4.99
C GLY A 49 -22.88 13.67 -4.03
N LEU A 50 -22.29 12.53 -3.65
CA LEU A 50 -22.98 11.44 -2.95
C LEU A 50 -23.55 11.84 -1.57
N ASN A 51 -22.86 12.70 -0.82
CA ASN A 51 -23.32 13.13 0.51
C ASN A 51 -24.44 14.16 0.42
N GLU A 52 -24.43 15.01 -0.61
CA GLU A 52 -25.50 15.98 -0.83
C GLU A 52 -26.78 15.28 -1.27
N ALA A 53 -26.67 14.31 -2.20
CA ALA A 53 -27.79 13.47 -2.60
C ALA A 53 -28.41 12.67 -1.44
N LYS A 54 -27.62 12.23 -0.46
CA LYS A 54 -28.15 11.59 0.76
C LYS A 54 -28.87 12.55 1.69
N ARG A 55 -28.33 13.76 1.88
CA ARG A 55 -28.98 14.81 2.69
C ARG A 55 -30.34 15.18 2.11
N GLN A 56 -30.41 15.36 0.80
CA GLN A 56 -31.66 15.65 0.09
C GLN A 56 -32.64 14.46 0.03
N ALA A 57 -32.16 13.25 0.33
CA ALA A 57 -32.99 12.06 0.51
C ALA A 57 -33.44 11.83 1.97
N ASP A 58 -33.15 12.77 2.89
CA ASP A 58 -33.40 12.67 4.34
C ASP A 58 -32.66 11.51 5.03
N ILE A 59 -31.56 11.04 4.44
CA ILE A 59 -30.75 9.96 5.01
C ILE A 59 -29.67 10.56 5.89
N THR A 60 -29.52 9.99 7.08
CA THR A 60 -28.48 10.42 8.03
C THR A 60 -27.12 10.14 7.42
N VAL A 61 -26.47 11.20 6.93
CA VAL A 61 -25.08 11.12 6.48
C VAL A 61 -24.22 11.09 7.74
N PHE A 62 -23.35 10.09 7.86
CA PHE A 62 -22.27 10.13 8.84
C PHE A 62 -21.49 11.42 8.62
N ASP A 63 -21.68 12.39 9.50
CA ASP A 63 -21.06 13.69 9.35
C ASP A 63 -19.55 13.53 9.61
N HIS A 64 -18.74 13.77 8.58
CA HIS A 64 -17.29 13.83 8.73
C HIS A 64 -16.87 15.02 9.64
N LYS A 65 -17.81 15.86 10.10
CA LYS A 65 -17.58 16.95 11.06
C LYS A 65 -17.27 16.50 12.50
N ASN A 66 -17.38 15.22 12.85
CA ASN A 66 -16.78 14.70 14.10
C ASN A 66 -15.28 14.38 13.96
N ARG A 67 -14.58 15.03 13.02
CA ARG A 67 -13.13 15.16 13.08
C ARG A 67 -12.82 16.46 13.80
N GLU A 68 -12.12 16.38 14.92
CA GLU A 68 -11.53 17.55 15.58
C GLU A 68 -10.87 18.47 14.55
N ARG A 69 -11.22 19.76 14.60
CA ARG A 69 -10.49 20.80 13.86
C ARG A 69 -9.11 20.92 14.50
N LYS A 70 -8.13 20.23 13.93
CA LYS A 70 -6.73 20.32 14.36
C LYS A 70 -6.08 21.67 14.06
N HIS A 71 -6.68 22.43 13.13
CA HIS A 71 -6.21 23.72 12.67
C HIS A 71 -7.39 24.67 12.55
N THR A 72 -7.13 25.96 12.59
CA THR A 72 -8.03 27.04 12.22
C THR A 72 -7.82 27.39 10.76
N ASP A 73 -8.83 28.02 10.14
CA ASP A 73 -8.71 28.48 8.75
C ASP A 73 -7.58 29.53 8.61
N GLN A 74 -7.33 30.30 9.67
CA GLN A 74 -6.27 31.31 9.74
C GLN A 74 -4.87 30.68 9.76
N GLU A 75 -4.65 29.62 10.57
CA GLU A 75 -3.37 28.88 10.59
C GLU A 75 -3.05 28.26 9.23
N VAL A 76 -4.07 27.83 8.49
CA VAL A 76 -3.91 27.33 7.12
C VAL A 76 -3.49 28.46 6.18
N TYR A 77 -4.11 29.62 6.28
CA TYR A 77 -3.74 30.79 5.48
C TYR A 77 -2.30 31.24 5.75
N ASP A 78 -1.88 31.25 7.01
CA ASP A 78 -0.54 31.69 7.41
C ASP A 78 0.54 30.70 6.99
N LEU A 79 0.28 29.38 7.09
CA LEU A 79 1.15 28.35 6.53
C LEU A 79 1.33 28.53 5.02
N LEU A 80 0.24 28.71 4.28
CA LEU A 80 0.32 28.85 2.83
C LEU A 80 1.08 30.12 2.44
N ARG A 81 0.82 31.26 3.09
CA ARG A 81 1.58 32.50 2.86
C ARG A 81 3.07 32.32 3.12
N LYS A 82 3.43 31.65 4.23
CA LYS A 82 4.84 31.34 4.56
C LYS A 82 5.49 30.49 3.46
N LEU A 83 4.87 29.38 3.08
CA LEU A 83 5.41 28.49 2.03
C LEU A 83 5.60 29.23 0.70
N TYR A 84 4.65 30.09 0.33
CA TYR A 84 4.77 30.89 -0.88
C TYR A 84 5.88 31.96 -0.77
N SER A 85 6.08 32.57 0.40
CA SER A 85 7.19 33.50 0.64
C SER A 85 8.56 32.83 0.60
N GLU A 86 8.62 31.53 0.90
CA GLU A 86 9.81 30.68 0.80
C GLU A 86 10.01 30.09 -0.61
N GLY A 87 9.17 30.48 -1.59
CA GLY A 87 9.24 30.00 -2.97
C GLY A 87 8.71 28.57 -3.17
N VAL A 88 8.09 27.98 -2.15
CA VAL A 88 7.53 26.63 -2.21
C VAL A 88 6.11 26.67 -2.77
N ASN A 89 5.79 25.82 -3.75
CA ASN A 89 4.43 25.67 -4.27
C ASN A 89 3.68 24.53 -3.57
N PRO A 90 2.78 24.81 -2.60
CA PRO A 90 2.05 23.80 -1.84
C PRO A 90 0.97 23.13 -2.71
N THR A 91 1.38 22.17 -3.54
CA THR A 91 0.47 21.31 -4.31
C THR A 91 -0.27 20.33 -3.39
N GLN A 92 -1.32 19.67 -3.89
CA GLN A 92 -1.98 18.61 -3.12
C GLN A 92 -1.02 17.48 -2.72
N LYS A 93 -0.08 17.12 -3.59
CA LYS A 93 0.94 16.10 -3.29
C LYS A 93 1.88 16.61 -2.19
N TYR A 94 2.36 17.85 -2.32
CA TYR A 94 3.23 18.46 -1.33
C TYR A 94 2.57 18.52 0.05
N LEU A 95 1.33 18.99 0.13
CA LEU A 95 0.61 19.10 1.40
C LEU A 95 0.27 17.72 2.00
N LYS A 96 -0.01 16.71 1.17
CA LYS A 96 -0.20 15.32 1.63
C LYS A 96 1.08 14.68 2.18
N THR A 97 2.25 15.16 1.77
CA THR A 97 3.54 14.64 2.21
C THR A 97 4.07 15.43 3.40
N ASN A 98 4.05 16.76 3.32
CA ASN A 98 4.74 17.62 4.26
C ASN A 98 3.79 18.26 5.30
N ASN A 99 2.50 18.43 4.99
CA ASN A 99 1.55 19.14 5.86
C ASN A 99 0.19 18.43 5.92
N VAL A 100 0.21 17.14 6.27
CA VAL A 100 -0.93 16.22 6.09
C VAL A 100 -2.18 16.65 6.87
N THR A 101 -2.00 17.17 8.08
CA THR A 101 -3.08 17.68 8.92
C THR A 101 -3.72 18.94 8.34
N TYR A 102 -2.91 19.85 7.80
CA TYR A 102 -3.38 21.04 7.08
C TYR A 102 -4.08 20.65 5.78
N TYR A 103 -3.55 19.69 5.01
CA TYR A 103 -4.21 19.14 3.83
C TYR A 103 -5.59 18.57 4.15
N SER A 104 -5.67 17.80 5.24
CA SER A 104 -6.93 17.24 5.74
C SER A 104 -7.91 18.36 6.11
N HIS A 105 -7.43 19.41 6.80
CA HIS A 105 -8.25 20.58 7.15
C HIS A 105 -8.77 21.31 5.92
N ILE A 106 -7.89 21.60 4.96
CA ILE A 106 -8.19 22.24 3.68
C ILE A 106 -9.29 21.48 2.93
N ASN A 107 -9.18 20.15 2.84
CA ASN A 107 -10.14 19.32 2.11
C ASN A 107 -11.46 19.11 2.86
N ASN A 108 -11.43 18.98 4.18
CA ASN A 108 -12.62 18.65 4.97
C ASN A 108 -13.44 19.91 5.30
N PHE A 109 -12.80 21.08 5.42
CA PHE A 109 -13.44 22.28 5.95
C PHE A 109 -13.33 23.53 5.07
N MET A 110 -12.33 23.63 4.18
CA MET A 110 -12.08 24.85 3.39
C MET A 110 -12.30 24.69 1.87
N GLY A 111 -13.05 23.67 1.44
CA GLY A 111 -13.41 23.48 0.03
C GLY A 111 -12.26 23.00 -0.88
N GLY A 112 -11.11 22.64 -0.31
CA GLY A 112 -9.94 22.15 -1.04
C GLY A 112 -8.94 23.25 -1.40
N ILE A 113 -7.71 22.82 -1.73
CA ILE A 113 -6.54 23.73 -1.83
C ILE A 113 -6.70 24.82 -2.91
N ASN A 114 -7.49 24.57 -3.94
CA ASN A 114 -7.71 25.53 -5.02
C ASN A 114 -8.56 26.72 -4.54
N GLU A 115 -9.60 26.47 -3.73
CA GLU A 115 -10.43 27.56 -3.21
C GLU A 115 -9.70 28.35 -2.13
N VAL A 116 -8.90 27.68 -1.29
CA VAL A 116 -8.05 28.36 -0.31
C VAL A 116 -7.05 29.31 -0.99
N LYS A 117 -6.42 28.88 -2.09
CA LYS A 117 -5.48 29.71 -2.85
C LYS A 117 -6.16 30.89 -3.55
N LYS A 118 -7.37 30.68 -4.10
CA LYS A 118 -8.23 31.74 -4.64
C LYS A 118 -8.57 32.79 -3.59
N THR A 119 -8.93 32.38 -2.37
CA THR A 119 -9.21 33.29 -1.25
C THR A 119 -7.97 34.08 -0.82
N LEU A 120 -6.78 33.49 -0.90
CA LEU A 120 -5.51 34.17 -0.59
C LEU A 120 -5.04 35.15 -1.68
N GLY A 121 -5.77 35.28 -2.79
CA GLY A 121 -5.34 36.09 -3.93
C GLY A 121 -4.09 35.55 -4.61
N ILE A 122 -3.74 34.29 -4.32
CA ILE A 122 -2.61 33.61 -4.93
C ILE A 122 -3.13 33.07 -6.24
N GLU A 123 -2.64 33.61 -7.36
CA GLU A 123 -2.90 33.05 -8.69
C GLU A 123 -2.32 31.63 -8.74
N THR A 124 -3.10 30.68 -8.27
CA THR A 124 -3.03 29.34 -8.81
C THR A 124 -3.26 29.48 -10.28
N ASN A 125 -2.34 28.93 -11.06
CA ASN A 125 -2.64 28.38 -12.38
C ASN A 125 -3.75 27.33 -12.21
N LEU A 126 -4.97 27.82 -12.01
CA LEU A 126 -6.23 27.12 -11.89
C LEU A 126 -6.49 26.60 -13.28
N SER A 127 -6.06 25.35 -13.49
CA SER A 127 -5.87 24.76 -14.80
C SER A 127 -4.82 25.55 -15.61
N ALA A 128 -3.85 24.86 -16.22
CA ALA A 128 -3.66 25.21 -17.62
C ALA A 128 -5.07 25.07 -18.19
N ARG A 129 -5.72 26.20 -18.47
CA ARG A 129 -6.96 26.23 -19.25
C ARG A 129 -6.74 25.17 -20.30
N LYS A 130 -7.68 24.24 -20.41
CA LYS A 130 -7.73 23.28 -21.50
C LYS A 130 -7.65 24.13 -22.79
N GLY A 131 -6.44 24.42 -23.30
CA GLY A 131 -6.21 25.44 -24.33
C GLY A 131 -5.02 26.42 -24.22
N GLU A 132 -4.33 26.67 -23.08
CA GLU A 132 -3.20 27.63 -23.06
C GLU A 132 -1.84 26.94 -23.29
N ARG A 133 -1.17 27.31 -24.38
CA ARG A 133 0.13 26.78 -24.84
C ARG A 133 1.24 27.27 -23.90
N LYS A 134 1.96 26.34 -23.25
CA LYS A 134 3.11 26.66 -22.36
C LYS A 134 4.37 27.06 -23.10
N HIS A 135 4.50 26.60 -24.33
CA HIS A 135 5.61 26.86 -25.23
C HIS A 135 5.02 27.34 -26.55
N THR A 136 5.75 28.15 -27.29
CA THR A 136 5.41 28.43 -28.68
C THR A 136 5.97 27.33 -29.57
N ASP A 137 5.46 27.24 -30.80
CA ASP A 137 6.03 26.31 -31.79
C ASP A 137 7.50 26.68 -32.09
N GLU A 138 7.83 27.96 -32.02
CA GLU A 138 9.20 28.53 -32.14
C GLU A 138 10.14 28.04 -31.03
N ASP A 139 9.70 28.02 -29.77
CA ASP A 139 10.51 27.55 -28.64
C ASP A 139 10.90 26.08 -28.81
N VAL A 140 9.98 25.26 -29.34
CA VAL A 140 10.23 23.86 -29.64
C VAL A 140 11.18 23.69 -30.82
N TYR A 141 11.05 24.51 -31.86
CA TYR A 141 11.96 24.49 -33.00
C TYR A 141 13.38 24.86 -32.61
N ASN A 142 13.56 25.89 -31.78
CA ASN A 142 14.85 26.30 -31.25
C ASN A 142 15.49 25.18 -30.42
N LEU A 143 14.73 24.58 -29.52
CA LEU A 143 15.19 23.45 -28.71
C LEU A 143 15.61 22.26 -29.57
N PHE A 144 14.79 21.84 -30.53
CA PHE A 144 15.10 20.68 -31.37
C PHE A 144 16.32 20.93 -32.27
N THR A 145 16.50 22.17 -32.72
CA THR A 145 17.69 22.57 -33.48
C THR A 145 18.95 22.51 -32.61
N GLU A 146 18.88 23.02 -31.37
CA GLU A 146 19.98 22.96 -30.41
C GLU A 146 20.33 21.51 -30.03
N LEU A 147 19.33 20.68 -29.71
CA LEU A 147 19.55 19.27 -29.39
C LEU A 147 20.17 18.51 -30.57
N HIS A 148 19.72 18.80 -31.79
CA HIS A 148 20.29 18.19 -32.98
C HIS A 148 21.73 18.63 -33.24
N ALA A 149 22.03 19.93 -33.08
CA ALA A 149 23.38 20.47 -33.22
C ALA A 149 24.37 19.88 -32.20
N ASN A 150 23.87 19.50 -31.03
CA ASN A 150 24.64 18.82 -29.97
C ASN A 150 24.62 17.28 -30.09
N GLU A 151 24.15 16.72 -31.21
CA GLU A 151 24.02 15.28 -31.47
C GLU A 151 23.18 14.51 -30.43
N ILE A 152 22.32 15.20 -29.69
CA ILE A 152 21.41 14.60 -28.72
C ILE A 152 20.24 13.97 -29.46
N LYS A 153 20.00 12.66 -29.23
CA LYS A 153 18.85 11.96 -29.81
C LYS A 153 17.55 12.58 -29.33
N ILE A 154 16.73 13.08 -30.25
CA ILE A 154 15.43 13.68 -29.94
C ILE A 154 14.35 12.59 -29.93
N THR A 155 14.20 11.88 -28.82
CA THR A 155 13.14 10.88 -28.57
C THR A 155 12.29 11.30 -27.37
N GLU A 156 11.14 10.64 -27.15
CA GLU A 156 10.31 10.90 -25.96
C GLU A 156 11.10 10.73 -24.66
N ASP A 157 11.83 9.62 -24.53
CA ASP A 157 12.59 9.31 -23.33
C ASP A 157 13.73 10.31 -23.13
N SER A 158 14.50 10.62 -24.18
CA SER A 158 15.57 11.61 -24.12
C SER A 158 15.06 13.00 -23.74
N LEU A 159 13.93 13.44 -24.29
CA LEU A 159 13.35 14.75 -23.93
C LEU A 159 12.88 14.79 -22.47
N LYS A 160 12.38 13.68 -21.92
CA LYS A 160 11.97 13.62 -20.52
C LYS A 160 13.17 13.55 -19.57
N GLU A 161 14.15 12.73 -19.89
CA GLU A 161 15.39 12.56 -19.12
C GLU A 161 16.19 13.86 -19.04
N ASN A 162 16.18 14.66 -20.11
CA ASN A 162 16.83 15.97 -20.16
C ASN A 162 15.92 17.13 -19.69
N GLY A 163 14.80 16.84 -19.03
CA GLY A 163 13.94 17.87 -18.40
C GLY A 163 13.00 18.64 -19.35
N TYR A 164 12.96 18.29 -20.64
CA TYR A 164 12.11 18.90 -21.67
C TYR A 164 10.73 18.25 -21.80
N GLY A 165 10.25 17.53 -20.78
CA GLY A 165 8.95 16.84 -20.81
C GLY A 165 7.75 17.75 -21.14
N THR A 166 7.81 19.04 -20.78
CA THR A 166 6.76 20.01 -21.13
C THR A 166 6.77 20.40 -22.62
N HIS A 167 7.94 20.43 -23.27
CA HIS A 167 8.07 20.63 -24.73
C HIS A 167 7.58 19.39 -25.49
N TYR A 168 7.88 18.19 -24.99
CA TYR A 168 7.30 16.94 -25.52
C TYR A 168 5.76 16.97 -25.50
N HIS A 169 5.17 17.44 -24.39
CA HIS A 169 3.71 17.57 -24.31
C HIS A 169 3.16 18.58 -25.33
N HIS A 170 3.87 19.69 -25.57
CA HIS A 170 3.50 20.67 -26.60
C HIS A 170 3.57 20.08 -28.01
N VAL A 171 4.65 19.36 -28.32
CA VAL A 171 4.87 18.65 -29.60
C VAL A 171 3.70 17.71 -29.92
N ASN A 172 3.25 16.93 -28.94
CA ASN A 172 2.16 15.97 -29.13
C ASN A 172 0.77 16.62 -29.15
N ALA A 173 0.56 17.66 -28.33
CA ALA A 173 -0.74 18.33 -28.24
C ALA A 173 -1.01 19.25 -29.43
N HIS A 174 0.03 19.85 -30.04
CA HIS A 174 -0.12 20.97 -30.96
C HIS A 174 0.66 20.84 -32.28
N MET A 175 1.83 20.19 -32.28
CA MET A 175 2.71 20.15 -33.46
C MET A 175 2.65 18.83 -34.25
N GLY A 176 1.76 17.91 -33.85
CA GLY A 176 1.51 16.67 -34.57
C GLY A 176 2.57 15.58 -34.36
N GLY A 177 3.36 15.68 -33.28
CA GLY A 177 4.33 14.66 -32.89
C GLY A 177 5.77 14.93 -33.33
N ILE A 178 6.73 14.28 -32.67
CA ILE A 178 8.18 14.51 -32.82
C ILE A 178 8.63 14.38 -34.28
N ILE A 179 8.10 13.41 -35.01
CA ILE A 179 8.44 13.15 -36.42
C ILE A 179 8.11 14.36 -37.29
N LYS A 180 6.92 14.95 -37.12
CA LYS A 180 6.49 16.10 -37.92
C LYS A 180 7.37 17.33 -37.68
N VAL A 181 7.80 17.53 -36.44
CA VAL A 181 8.73 18.61 -36.06
C VAL A 181 10.12 18.37 -36.64
N LYS A 182 10.64 17.13 -36.58
CA LYS A 182 11.94 16.78 -37.19
C LYS A 182 11.95 16.94 -38.70
N VAL A 183 10.85 16.57 -39.37
CA VAL A 183 10.66 16.78 -40.82
C VAL A 183 10.61 18.28 -41.14
N HIS A 184 9.89 19.07 -40.34
CA HIS A 184 9.82 20.52 -40.52
C HIS A 184 11.20 21.20 -40.40
N LEU A 185 12.03 20.73 -39.47
CA LEU A 185 13.38 21.24 -39.25
C LEU A 185 14.45 20.64 -40.18
N GLY A 186 14.08 19.74 -41.09
CA GLY A 186 15.04 19.06 -41.97
C GLY A 186 15.99 18.09 -41.24
N ILE A 187 15.71 17.75 -39.99
CA ILE A 187 16.47 16.77 -39.18
C ILE A 187 16.26 15.35 -39.72
N MET A 188 15.13 15.09 -40.39
CA MET A 188 14.83 13.83 -41.06
C MET A 188 13.96 14.04 -42.31
N GLU A 189 14.01 13.14 -43.28
CA GLU A 189 13.12 13.16 -44.45
C GLU A 189 11.71 12.68 -44.10
N ALA A 190 10.70 13.23 -44.80
CA ALA A 190 9.31 12.88 -44.58
C ALA A 190 9.02 11.43 -45.00
N PRO A 191 8.45 10.58 -44.13
CA PRO A 191 7.94 9.28 -44.56
C PRO A 191 6.77 9.49 -45.54
N THR A 192 6.76 8.73 -46.64
CA THR A 192 5.82 8.90 -47.77
C THR A 192 4.35 8.75 -47.30
N PRO A 193 3.41 9.67 -47.62
CA PRO A 193 2.05 9.63 -47.09
C PRO A 193 1.08 8.82 -47.98
N PRO A 194 -0.10 8.42 -47.46
CA PRO A 194 -1.30 8.93 -48.12
C PRO A 194 -2.49 9.33 -47.20
N ILE A 195 -3.23 10.29 -47.77
CA ILE A 195 -4.63 10.74 -47.58
C ILE A 195 -4.96 11.72 -46.45
N GLU A 196 -5.51 12.87 -46.87
CA GLU A 196 -5.98 14.02 -46.09
C GLU A 196 -7.15 13.69 -45.16
N ARG A 197 -7.22 14.44 -44.05
CA ARG A 197 -8.20 14.29 -42.98
C ARG A 197 -9.54 14.90 -43.36
N ASP A 198 -10.58 14.07 -43.44
CA ASP A 198 -11.97 14.53 -43.28
C ASP A 198 -12.59 13.89 -42.04
N THR A 199 -13.21 14.69 -41.18
CA THR A 199 -13.56 14.33 -39.79
C THR A 199 -15.02 13.89 -39.58
N GLU A 200 -15.72 13.46 -40.63
CA GLU A 200 -17.16 13.14 -40.54
C GLU A 200 -17.59 11.68 -40.76
N SER A 201 -16.68 10.72 -40.96
CA SER A 201 -17.05 9.30 -41.04
C SER A 201 -16.18 8.43 -40.14
N MET A 202 -16.73 7.86 -39.08
CA MET A 202 -16.06 6.73 -38.40
C MET A 202 -16.06 5.54 -39.36
N PRO A 203 -14.93 4.83 -39.52
CA PRO A 203 -14.90 3.64 -40.36
C PRO A 203 -15.94 2.64 -39.90
N THR A 204 -16.67 2.08 -40.85
CA THR A 204 -17.63 0.99 -40.67
C THR A 204 -16.91 -0.32 -40.35
N LYS A 205 -17.69 -1.31 -39.91
CA LYS A 205 -17.19 -2.66 -39.65
C LYS A 205 -16.54 -3.27 -40.89
N ASP A 206 -17.11 -3.04 -42.06
CA ASP A 206 -16.68 -3.63 -43.33
C ASP A 206 -15.41 -2.94 -43.86
N GLU A 207 -15.31 -1.61 -43.72
CA GLU A 207 -14.07 -0.88 -44.03
C GLU A 207 -12.89 -1.33 -43.15
N CYS A 208 -13.15 -1.71 -41.90
CA CYS A 208 -12.11 -2.28 -41.03
C CYS A 208 -11.65 -3.68 -41.50
N ILE A 209 -12.55 -4.48 -42.07
CA ILE A 209 -12.23 -5.80 -42.60
C ILE A 209 -11.40 -5.67 -43.87
N GLU A 210 -11.81 -4.81 -44.80
CA GLU A 210 -11.10 -4.61 -46.07
C GLU A 210 -9.70 -4.03 -45.83
N LEU A 211 -9.55 -3.06 -44.91
CA LEU A 211 -8.22 -2.58 -44.52
C LEU A 211 -7.30 -3.73 -44.04
N PHE A 212 -7.83 -4.66 -43.24
CA PHE A 212 -7.02 -5.76 -42.72
C PHE A 212 -6.64 -6.77 -43.79
N LYS A 213 -7.52 -7.04 -44.75
CA LYS A 213 -7.21 -7.88 -45.91
C LYS A 213 -6.14 -7.24 -46.79
N ASP A 214 -6.27 -5.95 -47.08
CA ASP A 214 -5.33 -5.22 -47.93
C ASP A 214 -3.93 -5.13 -47.31
N LEU A 215 -3.86 -4.83 -46.00
CA LEU A 215 -2.58 -4.81 -45.28
C LEU A 215 -1.97 -6.22 -45.19
N HIS A 216 -2.79 -7.25 -44.97
CA HIS A 216 -2.30 -8.63 -44.94
C HIS A 216 -1.82 -9.11 -46.30
N ALA A 217 -2.51 -8.74 -47.39
CA ALA A 217 -2.10 -9.05 -48.76
C ALA A 217 -0.77 -8.40 -49.15
N GLN A 218 -0.40 -7.30 -48.49
CA GLN A 218 0.90 -6.62 -48.61
C GLN A 218 1.96 -7.19 -47.67
N ASP A 219 1.68 -8.30 -46.98
CA ASP A 219 2.55 -8.95 -45.99
C ASP A 219 2.95 -8.04 -44.82
N ILE A 220 2.08 -7.07 -44.49
CA ILE A 220 2.30 -6.09 -43.42
C ILE A 220 1.82 -6.65 -42.08
N TYR A 221 2.66 -6.55 -41.05
CA TYR A 221 2.28 -6.91 -39.69
C TYR A 221 1.31 -5.89 -39.07
N ILE A 222 0.04 -6.27 -39.00
CA ILE A 222 -1.04 -5.40 -38.51
C ILE A 222 -1.10 -5.45 -36.97
N SER A 223 -0.53 -4.45 -36.29
CA SER A 223 -0.57 -4.31 -34.83
C SER A 223 -1.30 -3.04 -34.38
N SER A 224 -1.65 -2.98 -33.08
CA SER A 224 -2.23 -1.75 -32.52
C SER A 224 -1.29 -0.55 -32.58
N ASN A 225 0.03 -0.78 -32.56
CA ASN A 225 1.02 0.29 -32.73
C ASN A 225 1.18 0.66 -34.19
N TYR A 226 1.28 -0.32 -35.09
CA TYR A 226 1.32 -0.08 -36.54
C TYR A 226 0.14 0.77 -37.00
N LEU A 227 -1.09 0.42 -36.57
CA LEU A 227 -2.28 1.19 -36.91
C LEU A 227 -2.28 2.61 -36.32
N ARG A 228 -1.61 2.86 -35.20
CA ARG A 228 -1.47 4.22 -34.64
C ARG A 228 -0.42 5.04 -35.36
N GLU A 229 0.73 4.43 -35.59
CA GLU A 229 1.91 5.03 -36.23
C GLU A 229 1.62 5.37 -37.70
N ASN A 230 0.74 4.62 -38.35
CA ASN A 230 0.33 4.82 -39.74
C ASN A 230 -1.06 5.49 -39.90
N GLY A 231 -1.57 6.17 -38.86
CA GLY A 231 -2.74 7.05 -38.97
C GLY A 231 -4.12 6.38 -38.93
N TYR A 232 -4.20 5.05 -38.81
CA TYR A 232 -5.44 4.26 -38.70
C TYR A 232 -6.07 4.23 -37.29
N VAL A 233 -5.87 5.29 -36.48
CA VAL A 233 -6.35 5.37 -35.09
C VAL A 233 -7.88 5.22 -35.00
N GLN A 234 -8.62 5.72 -35.99
CA GLN A 234 -10.09 5.67 -36.02
C GLN A 234 -10.60 4.23 -36.23
N TYR A 235 -9.90 3.42 -37.04
CA TYR A 235 -10.18 2.00 -37.25
C TYR A 235 -9.99 1.19 -35.97
N LEU A 236 -8.96 1.49 -35.17
CA LEU A 236 -8.77 0.85 -33.86
C LEU A 236 -9.95 1.06 -32.91
N SER A 237 -10.55 2.25 -32.93
CA SER A 237 -11.72 2.56 -32.11
C SER A 237 -12.96 1.79 -32.58
N THR A 238 -13.19 1.71 -33.89
CA THR A 238 -14.27 0.90 -34.48
C THR A 238 -14.09 -0.59 -34.19
N ILE A 239 -12.90 -1.15 -34.43
CA ILE A 239 -12.59 -2.57 -34.21
C ILE A 239 -12.81 -2.97 -32.75
N ARG A 240 -12.38 -2.14 -31.81
CA ARG A 240 -12.61 -2.38 -30.37
C ARG A 240 -14.10 -2.38 -30.04
N THR A 241 -14.86 -1.48 -30.64
CA THR A 241 -16.28 -1.29 -30.34
C THR A 241 -17.15 -2.41 -30.91
N TYR A 242 -16.89 -2.83 -32.16
CA TYR A 242 -17.76 -3.78 -32.87
C TYR A 242 -17.25 -5.22 -32.89
N MET A 243 -15.95 -5.44 -32.67
CA MET A 243 -15.33 -6.77 -32.78
C MET A 243 -14.59 -7.19 -31.51
N GLY A 244 -14.57 -6.34 -30.47
CA GLY A 244 -13.93 -6.65 -29.18
C GLY A 244 -12.40 -6.57 -29.19
N GLY A 245 -11.77 -6.26 -30.32
CA GLY A 245 -10.32 -6.05 -30.41
C GLY A 245 -9.70 -6.55 -31.72
N ILE A 246 -8.44 -6.18 -31.94
CA ILE A 246 -7.68 -6.51 -33.15
C ILE A 246 -7.47 -8.02 -33.34
N ASN A 247 -7.26 -8.74 -32.25
CA ASN A 247 -7.04 -10.19 -32.25
C ASN A 247 -8.29 -10.94 -32.70
N ASN A 248 -9.47 -10.55 -32.19
CA ASN A 248 -10.74 -11.13 -32.61
C ASN A 248 -11.03 -10.90 -34.10
N LEU A 249 -10.61 -9.76 -34.67
CA LEU A 249 -10.74 -9.51 -36.10
C LEU A 249 -9.77 -10.38 -36.91
N LYS A 250 -8.54 -10.60 -36.44
CA LYS A 250 -7.60 -11.52 -37.06
C LYS A 250 -8.11 -12.96 -37.07
N ASP A 251 -8.66 -13.43 -35.94
CA ASP A 251 -9.33 -14.73 -35.84
C ASP A 251 -10.48 -14.85 -36.85
N PHE A 252 -11.33 -13.82 -36.91
CA PHE A 252 -12.46 -13.78 -37.83
C PHE A 252 -12.05 -13.84 -39.31
N LEU A 253 -10.91 -13.23 -39.66
CA LEU A 253 -10.38 -13.22 -41.02
C LEU A 253 -9.44 -14.40 -41.34
N GLY A 254 -9.17 -15.28 -40.37
CA GLY A 254 -8.19 -16.36 -40.53
C GLY A 254 -6.76 -15.85 -40.72
N ILE A 255 -6.47 -14.62 -40.31
CA ILE A 255 -5.13 -14.03 -40.37
C ILE A 255 -4.34 -14.58 -39.17
N PRO A 256 -3.24 -15.32 -39.38
CA PRO A 256 -2.47 -15.87 -38.29
C PRO A 256 -1.86 -14.76 -37.43
N TYR A 257 -1.69 -15.06 -36.15
CA TYR A 257 -1.02 -14.19 -35.20
C TYR A 257 0.48 -14.07 -35.55
N ASP A 258 0.85 -13.13 -36.42
CA ASP A 258 2.26 -12.81 -36.65
C ASP A 258 2.82 -12.06 -35.42
N MET A 259 4.00 -12.45 -34.94
CA MET A 259 4.69 -11.86 -33.80
C MET A 259 6.12 -11.54 -34.18
N ARG A 260 6.35 -10.38 -34.80
CA ARG A 260 7.71 -9.90 -35.03
C ARG A 260 7.97 -8.54 -34.39
N GLY A 261 8.69 -8.64 -33.27
CA GLY A 261 9.48 -7.58 -32.65
C GLY A 261 10.81 -8.08 -32.07
N VAL A 262 11.10 -9.39 -32.13
CA VAL A 262 12.40 -9.99 -31.80
C VAL A 262 12.57 -11.18 -32.74
N ALA A 263 13.57 -11.16 -33.63
CA ALA A 263 13.89 -12.31 -34.46
C ALA A 263 14.53 -13.39 -33.57
N TYR A 264 13.73 -14.31 -33.05
CA TYR A 264 14.23 -15.54 -32.44
C TYR A 264 13.93 -16.72 -33.37
N GLU A 265 14.86 -17.66 -33.42
CA GLU A 265 14.74 -18.91 -34.17
C GLU A 265 13.51 -19.70 -33.67
N ILE A 266 12.68 -20.20 -34.59
CA ILE A 266 11.58 -21.11 -34.25
C ILE A 266 12.15 -22.52 -34.27
N LYS A 267 12.01 -23.24 -33.14
CA LYS A 267 12.45 -24.63 -33.02
C LYS A 267 11.37 -25.60 -33.46
N GLU A 268 11.80 -26.75 -33.95
CA GLU A 268 10.89 -27.85 -34.26
C GLU A 268 10.22 -28.35 -32.97
N TYR A 269 8.97 -28.81 -33.08
CA TYR A 269 8.18 -29.21 -31.90
C TYR A 269 8.82 -30.42 -31.22
N ASP A 270 9.30 -31.39 -32.00
CA ASP A 270 9.97 -32.59 -31.47
C ASP A 270 11.24 -32.23 -30.69
N GLU A 271 12.02 -31.24 -31.14
CA GLU A 271 13.20 -30.76 -30.41
C GLU A 271 12.82 -30.10 -29.08
N CYS A 272 11.72 -29.36 -29.05
CA CYS A 272 11.18 -28.77 -27.83
C CYS A 272 10.73 -29.85 -26.82
N ILE A 273 10.09 -30.91 -27.30
CA ILE A 273 9.64 -32.04 -26.49
C ILE A 273 10.82 -32.82 -25.91
N GLU A 274 11.82 -33.14 -26.73
CA GLU A 274 13.02 -33.86 -26.27
C GLU A 274 13.84 -33.04 -25.27
N LEU A 275 13.94 -31.72 -25.47
CA LEU A 275 14.56 -30.84 -24.49
C LEU A 275 13.79 -30.82 -23.16
N LEU A 276 12.45 -30.77 -23.19
CA LEU A 276 11.64 -30.82 -21.97
C LEU A 276 11.83 -32.13 -21.20
N LYS A 277 11.88 -33.28 -21.88
CA LYS A 277 12.15 -34.58 -21.25
C LYS A 277 13.53 -34.63 -20.61
N LYS A 278 14.53 -34.09 -21.30
CA LYS A 278 15.91 -34.00 -20.77
C LYS A 278 15.96 -33.15 -19.50
N LEU A 279 15.35 -31.97 -19.52
CA LEU A 279 15.32 -31.07 -18.37
C LEU A 279 14.58 -31.67 -17.17
N ASP A 280 13.52 -32.43 -17.42
CA ASP A 280 12.78 -33.16 -16.38
C ASP A 280 13.64 -34.26 -15.74
N ALA A 281 14.36 -35.05 -16.55
CA ALA A 281 15.30 -36.05 -16.07
C ALA A 281 16.48 -35.46 -15.27
N GLU A 282 16.87 -34.22 -15.58
CA GLU A 282 17.88 -33.45 -14.83
C GLU A 282 17.31 -32.77 -13.56
N GLY A 283 16.02 -32.93 -13.26
CA GLY A 283 15.36 -32.37 -12.07
C GLY A 283 15.12 -30.86 -12.14
N VAL A 284 15.06 -30.28 -13.34
CA VAL A 284 14.88 -28.83 -13.52
C VAL A 284 13.41 -28.43 -13.27
N GLY A 285 13.15 -27.84 -12.09
CA GLY A 285 11.79 -27.48 -11.68
C GLY A 285 11.08 -26.42 -12.53
N ASN A 286 11.79 -25.44 -13.11
CA ASN A 286 11.21 -24.42 -14.00
C ASN A 286 11.92 -24.38 -15.36
N PRO A 287 11.47 -25.19 -16.34
CA PRO A 287 12.07 -25.26 -17.67
C PRO A 287 12.06 -23.93 -18.42
N GLN A 288 11.02 -23.11 -18.26
CA GLN A 288 10.94 -21.79 -18.92
C GLN A 288 12.04 -20.85 -18.44
N LEU A 289 12.25 -20.77 -17.12
CA LEU A 289 13.29 -19.94 -16.55
C LEU A 289 14.68 -20.46 -16.88
N TYR A 290 14.86 -21.78 -16.85
CA TYR A 290 16.11 -22.44 -17.23
C TYR A 290 16.49 -22.11 -18.68
N MET A 291 15.55 -22.26 -19.61
CA MET A 291 15.80 -21.97 -21.03
C MET A 291 16.21 -20.50 -21.23
N ARG A 292 15.55 -19.55 -20.57
CA ARG A 292 15.92 -18.13 -20.65
C ARG A 292 17.30 -17.82 -20.07
N LYS A 293 17.67 -18.44 -18.94
CA LYS A 293 18.98 -18.21 -18.30
C LYS A 293 20.15 -18.82 -19.08
N ASN A 294 19.90 -19.85 -19.87
CA ASN A 294 20.93 -20.58 -20.60
C ASN A 294 20.94 -20.26 -22.11
N GLY A 295 20.34 -19.14 -22.53
CA GLY A 295 20.34 -18.70 -23.93
C GLY A 295 19.49 -19.55 -24.88
N LEU A 296 18.57 -20.37 -24.36
CA LEU A 296 17.65 -21.22 -25.11
C LEU A 296 16.28 -20.53 -25.33
N GLU A 297 16.29 -19.21 -25.54
CA GLU A 297 15.07 -18.40 -25.63
C GLU A 297 14.18 -18.81 -26.81
N ALA A 298 14.78 -19.27 -27.91
CA ALA A 298 14.11 -19.85 -29.07
C ALA A 298 13.11 -20.95 -28.66
N TYR A 299 13.55 -21.95 -27.89
CA TYR A 299 12.69 -23.03 -27.38
C TYR A 299 11.58 -22.51 -26.46
N ALA A 300 11.91 -21.61 -25.54
CA ALA A 300 10.93 -21.07 -24.61
C ALA A 300 9.84 -20.26 -25.30
N ASN A 301 10.20 -19.55 -26.37
CA ASN A 301 9.25 -18.78 -27.16
C ASN A 301 8.44 -19.69 -28.09
N THR A 302 9.05 -20.69 -28.72
CA THR A 302 8.33 -21.71 -29.50
C THR A 302 7.25 -22.39 -28.65
N ILE A 303 7.60 -22.84 -27.45
CA ILE A 303 6.68 -23.52 -26.52
C ILE A 303 5.51 -22.60 -26.11
N ASN A 304 5.78 -21.34 -25.77
CA ASN A 304 4.74 -20.41 -25.32
C ASN A 304 3.79 -19.99 -26.43
N ASN A 305 4.33 -19.75 -27.63
CA ASN A 305 3.60 -19.05 -28.68
C ASN A 305 2.95 -20.01 -29.68
N TYR A 306 3.49 -21.23 -29.83
CA TYR A 306 3.07 -22.17 -30.86
C TYR A 306 2.60 -23.51 -30.30
N MET A 307 3.14 -23.98 -29.17
CA MET A 307 2.73 -25.25 -28.54
C MET A 307 1.63 -25.09 -27.48
N GLY A 308 1.02 -23.90 -27.37
CA GLY A 308 -0.02 -23.61 -26.39
C GLY A 308 0.48 -23.51 -24.94
N GLY A 309 1.77 -23.22 -24.74
CA GLY A 309 2.38 -23.02 -23.43
C GLY A 309 3.06 -24.26 -22.86
N PHE A 310 3.92 -24.04 -21.85
CA PHE A 310 4.73 -25.08 -21.20
C PHE A 310 3.91 -26.23 -20.60
N ARG A 311 2.65 -25.98 -20.21
CA ARG A 311 1.76 -27.05 -19.73
C ARG A 311 1.41 -28.03 -20.84
N ASN A 312 0.98 -27.53 -22.00
CA ASN A 312 0.58 -28.36 -23.13
C ASN A 312 1.79 -29.09 -23.71
N ALA A 313 2.94 -28.42 -23.80
CA ALA A 313 4.17 -29.06 -24.22
C ALA A 313 4.62 -30.18 -23.26
N LYS A 314 4.47 -30.01 -21.94
CA LYS A 314 4.73 -31.08 -20.96
C LYS A 314 3.77 -32.27 -21.11
N ILE A 315 2.48 -32.02 -21.37
CA ILE A 315 1.49 -33.08 -21.63
C ILE A 315 1.88 -33.86 -22.91
N GLN A 316 2.23 -33.17 -23.98
CA GLN A 316 2.69 -33.78 -25.23
C GLN A 316 3.99 -34.58 -25.03
N ALA A 317 4.85 -34.14 -24.12
CA ALA A 317 6.07 -34.84 -23.73
C ALA A 317 5.84 -36.04 -22.81
N GLY A 318 4.60 -36.27 -22.34
CA GLY A 318 4.27 -37.32 -21.36
C GLY A 318 4.79 -37.02 -19.95
N LEU A 319 5.06 -35.75 -19.64
CA LEU A 319 5.62 -35.31 -18.36
C LEU A 319 4.52 -34.91 -17.37
N GLU A 320 4.80 -35.09 -16.08
CA GLU A 320 3.87 -34.73 -15.01
C GLU A 320 3.68 -33.20 -14.96
N VAL A 321 2.44 -32.74 -15.15
CA VAL A 321 2.08 -31.32 -15.07
C VAL A 321 1.45 -31.02 -13.72
N LEU A 322 1.92 -29.95 -13.07
CA LEU A 322 1.31 -29.42 -11.87
C LEU A 322 -0.18 -29.16 -12.11
N LYS A 323 -1.02 -29.73 -11.23
CA LYS A 323 -2.47 -29.64 -11.27
C LYS A 323 -2.92 -28.17 -11.29
N GLN A 324 -3.71 -27.78 -12.29
CA GLN A 324 -4.36 -26.47 -12.25
C GLN A 324 -5.55 -26.54 -11.33
N TRP A 325 -5.58 -25.62 -10.38
CA TRP A 325 -6.71 -25.48 -9.47
C TRP A 325 -7.66 -24.41 -9.96
N ASP A 326 -8.93 -24.76 -10.05
CA ASP A 326 -10.04 -23.82 -10.05
C ASP A 326 -11.01 -24.20 -8.92
N LYS A 327 -12.12 -23.47 -8.79
CA LYS A 327 -13.09 -23.72 -7.73
C LYS A 327 -13.66 -25.13 -7.78
N ASP A 328 -13.96 -25.65 -8.97
CA ASP A 328 -14.65 -26.93 -9.15
C ASP A 328 -13.67 -28.09 -8.97
N GLU A 329 -12.44 -27.97 -9.45
CA GLU A 329 -11.38 -28.96 -9.25
C GLU A 329 -10.93 -29.04 -7.78
N VAL A 330 -10.93 -27.93 -7.03
CA VAL A 330 -10.70 -27.96 -5.57
C VAL A 330 -11.80 -28.77 -4.88
N ILE A 331 -13.07 -28.49 -5.17
CA ILE A 331 -14.21 -29.17 -4.54
C ILE A 331 -14.22 -30.66 -4.90
N LYS A 332 -13.94 -30.98 -6.16
CA LYS A 332 -13.85 -32.36 -6.66
C LYS A 332 -12.74 -33.15 -5.96
N GLU A 333 -11.57 -32.55 -5.77
CA GLU A 333 -10.48 -33.22 -5.07
C GLU A 333 -10.79 -33.45 -3.59
N ILE A 334 -11.39 -32.47 -2.90
CA ILE A 334 -11.81 -32.64 -1.50
C ILE A 334 -12.81 -33.81 -1.38
N LYS A 335 -13.78 -33.92 -2.30
CA LYS A 335 -14.72 -35.05 -2.33
C LYS A 335 -14.02 -36.39 -2.54
N LYS A 336 -13.03 -36.43 -3.43
CA LYS A 336 -12.22 -37.63 -3.70
C LYS A 336 -11.46 -38.05 -2.44
N LEU A 337 -10.73 -37.13 -1.81
CA LEU A 337 -9.95 -37.40 -0.60
C LEU A 337 -10.85 -37.87 0.56
N ASN A 338 -12.05 -37.28 0.70
CA ASN A 338 -13.04 -37.73 1.68
C ASN A 338 -13.51 -39.17 1.42
N ALA A 339 -13.79 -39.51 0.15
CA ALA A 339 -14.19 -40.85 -0.25
C ALA A 339 -13.08 -41.89 -0.05
N GLU A 340 -11.83 -41.46 -0.16
CA GLU A 340 -10.63 -42.27 0.14
C GLU A 340 -10.35 -42.39 1.66
N GLY A 341 -11.14 -41.72 2.51
CA GLY A 341 -10.98 -41.77 3.97
C GLY A 341 -9.77 -41.00 4.50
N ILE A 342 -9.22 -40.08 3.70
CA ILE A 342 -8.11 -39.21 4.11
C ILE A 342 -8.62 -38.20 5.13
N ASP A 343 -7.89 -38.02 6.25
CA ASP A 343 -8.19 -37.00 7.25
C ASP A 343 -8.02 -35.59 6.63
N LEU A 344 -9.15 -34.92 6.42
CA LEU A 344 -9.25 -33.58 5.83
C LEU A 344 -9.00 -32.45 6.85
N SER A 345 -8.66 -32.78 8.10
CA SER A 345 -8.30 -31.79 9.11
C SER A 345 -7.15 -30.90 8.61
N TYR A 346 -7.20 -29.61 8.94
CA TYR A 346 -6.20 -28.66 8.47
C TYR A 346 -4.77 -29.08 8.88
N ARG A 347 -4.61 -29.74 10.04
CA ARG A 347 -3.34 -30.25 10.54
C ARG A 347 -2.81 -31.43 9.72
N SER A 348 -3.70 -32.35 9.31
CA SER A 348 -3.35 -33.49 8.44
C SER A 348 -3.05 -33.03 7.00
N MET A 349 -3.82 -32.06 6.49
CA MET A 349 -3.73 -31.65 5.09
C MET A 349 -2.52 -30.76 4.77
N ILE A 350 -1.91 -30.06 5.73
CA ILE A 350 -0.70 -29.26 5.49
C ILE A 350 0.47 -30.13 4.97
N PRO A 351 0.89 -31.21 5.66
CA PRO A 351 1.95 -32.06 5.16
C PRO A 351 1.51 -32.92 3.97
N TYR A 352 0.21 -33.22 3.84
CA TYR A 352 -0.31 -34.07 2.78
C TYR A 352 -0.38 -33.35 1.41
N ASP A 353 -1.07 -32.21 1.35
CA ASP A 353 -1.19 -31.41 0.12
C ASP A 353 -1.44 -29.92 0.44
N SER A 354 -0.37 -29.23 0.79
CA SER A 354 -0.39 -27.77 1.01
C SER A 354 -0.82 -26.98 -0.24
N SER A 355 -0.68 -27.54 -1.44
CA SER A 355 -1.04 -26.89 -2.70
C SER A 355 -2.57 -26.79 -2.85
N LEU A 356 -3.29 -27.85 -2.45
CA LEU A 356 -4.76 -27.90 -2.40
C LEU A 356 -5.32 -26.92 -1.36
N ILE A 357 -4.69 -26.80 -0.18
CA ILE A 357 -5.08 -25.78 0.81
C ILE A 357 -4.89 -24.36 0.24
N GLY A 358 -3.75 -24.10 -0.39
CA GLY A 358 -3.46 -22.81 -1.03
C GLY A 358 -4.43 -22.49 -2.18
N ALA A 359 -4.87 -23.51 -2.90
CA ALA A 359 -5.89 -23.40 -3.94
C ALA A 359 -7.28 -23.09 -3.38
N ALA A 360 -7.73 -23.80 -2.34
CA ALA A 360 -8.98 -23.55 -1.66
C ALA A 360 -9.09 -22.10 -1.16
N ARG A 361 -8.02 -21.56 -0.58
CA ARG A 361 -7.96 -20.15 -0.16
C ARG A 361 -8.11 -19.18 -1.33
N ARG A 362 -7.46 -19.43 -2.46
CA ARG A 362 -7.48 -18.52 -3.62
C ARG A 362 -8.79 -18.56 -4.41
N HIS A 363 -9.36 -19.75 -4.61
CA HIS A 363 -10.51 -19.94 -5.52
C HIS A 363 -11.85 -20.03 -4.79
N VAL A 364 -11.86 -20.44 -3.52
CA VAL A 364 -13.08 -20.59 -2.71
C VAL A 364 -13.15 -19.53 -1.60
N GLY A 365 -12.01 -19.20 -1.00
CA GLY A 365 -11.84 -18.18 0.04
C GLY A 365 -11.28 -18.72 1.35
N SER A 366 -11.61 -19.97 1.71
CA SER A 366 -11.06 -20.66 2.90
C SER A 366 -11.14 -22.18 2.74
N TRP A 367 -10.39 -22.91 3.58
CA TRP A 367 -10.43 -24.38 3.63
C TRP A 367 -11.77 -24.89 4.17
N GLU A 368 -12.24 -24.31 5.27
CA GLU A 368 -13.58 -24.53 5.87
C GLU A 368 -14.68 -24.46 4.81
N LYS A 369 -14.74 -23.34 4.09
CA LYS A 369 -15.75 -23.13 3.06
C LYS A 369 -15.63 -24.10 1.88
N ALA A 370 -14.42 -24.55 1.56
CA ALA A 370 -14.20 -25.53 0.50
C ALA A 370 -14.70 -26.93 0.89
N ILE A 371 -14.54 -27.31 2.17
CA ILE A 371 -15.09 -28.55 2.73
C ILE A 371 -16.62 -28.49 2.78
N GLU A 372 -17.20 -27.37 3.23
CA GLU A 372 -18.66 -27.18 3.24
C GLU A 372 -19.25 -27.24 1.83
N LEU A 373 -18.62 -26.59 0.84
CA LEU A 373 -19.06 -26.66 -0.57
C LEU A 373 -18.86 -28.05 -1.19
N ALA A 374 -17.98 -28.87 -0.63
CA ALA A 374 -17.85 -30.28 -0.96
C ALA A 374 -18.98 -31.13 -0.35
N GLY A 375 -19.87 -30.55 0.45
CA GLY A 375 -20.99 -31.23 1.10
C GLY A 375 -20.58 -32.00 2.35
N ILE A 376 -19.43 -31.68 2.93
CA ILE A 376 -18.88 -32.30 4.12
C ILE A 376 -19.07 -31.33 5.28
N ASN A 377 -19.56 -31.84 6.41
CA ASN A 377 -19.69 -31.03 7.62
C ASN A 377 -18.29 -30.73 8.19
N TYR A 378 -17.88 -29.46 8.18
CA TYR A 378 -16.54 -29.09 8.63
C TYR A 378 -16.32 -29.38 10.12
N GLU A 379 -17.37 -29.34 10.95
CA GLU A 379 -17.28 -29.68 12.38
C GLU A 379 -16.94 -31.17 12.61
N GLU A 380 -17.29 -32.06 11.67
CA GLU A 380 -16.90 -33.48 11.73
C GLU A 380 -15.44 -33.69 11.31
N VAL A 381 -14.92 -32.81 10.44
CA VAL A 381 -13.52 -32.82 9.96
C VAL A 381 -12.58 -32.15 10.96
N ASN A 382 -13.07 -31.19 11.73
CA ASN A 382 -12.31 -30.50 12.75
C ASN A 382 -13.19 -30.21 13.98
N PRO A 383 -13.44 -31.22 14.83
CA PRO A 383 -14.31 -31.11 16.01
C PRO A 383 -13.78 -30.16 17.10
N TYR A 384 -12.58 -29.59 16.90
CA TYR A 384 -12.00 -28.57 17.77
C TYR A 384 -12.12 -27.18 17.17
N SER A 385 -13.18 -26.91 16.40
CA SER A 385 -13.40 -25.58 15.83
C SER A 385 -13.30 -24.53 16.95
N TRP A 386 -12.36 -23.62 16.75
CA TRP A 386 -11.94 -22.49 17.60
C TRP A 386 -13.05 -21.60 18.21
N ARG A 387 -14.32 -21.89 17.93
CA ARG A 387 -15.50 -21.12 18.34
C ARG A 387 -16.20 -21.74 19.54
N GLU A 388 -16.13 -23.06 19.74
CA GLU A 388 -16.77 -23.73 20.89
C GLU A 388 -15.76 -24.12 22.01
N SER A 389 -14.47 -24.21 21.71
CA SER A 389 -13.45 -24.74 22.65
C SER A 389 -12.80 -23.72 23.58
N TRP A 390 -12.95 -22.41 23.34
CA TRP A 390 -12.26 -21.35 24.09
C TRP A 390 -13.21 -20.30 24.70
N GLU A 391 -14.24 -20.79 25.40
CA GLU A 391 -14.92 -19.99 26.41
C GLU A 391 -13.99 -19.73 27.60
N GLU A 392 -14.24 -18.65 28.35
CA GLU A 392 -13.36 -18.18 29.44
C GLU A 392 -13.02 -19.32 30.43
N GLU A 393 -14.01 -20.12 30.80
CA GLU A 393 -13.85 -21.28 31.69
C GLU A 393 -12.90 -22.34 31.13
N ASN A 394 -13.00 -22.66 29.83
CA ASN A 394 -12.16 -23.67 29.18
C ASN A 394 -10.72 -23.18 29.00
N VAL A 395 -10.54 -21.87 28.77
CA VAL A 395 -9.21 -21.25 28.72
C VAL A 395 -8.53 -21.33 30.09
N LEU A 396 -9.22 -20.91 31.16
CA LEU A 396 -8.66 -20.95 32.52
C LEU A 396 -8.38 -22.38 32.98
N LYS A 397 -9.28 -23.34 32.66
CA LYS A 397 -9.07 -24.76 32.95
C LYS A 397 -7.82 -25.30 32.25
N SER A 398 -7.64 -25.00 30.97
CA SER A 398 -6.48 -25.46 30.19
C SER A 398 -5.16 -24.87 30.70
N LEU A 399 -5.15 -23.59 31.10
CA LEU A 399 -3.97 -22.97 31.73
C LEU A 399 -3.61 -23.64 33.06
N LYS A 400 -4.60 -23.97 33.90
CA LYS A 400 -4.39 -24.74 35.14
C LYS A 400 -3.83 -26.13 34.86
N GLU A 401 -4.36 -26.84 33.88
CA GLU A 401 -3.87 -28.18 33.52
C GLU A 401 -2.41 -28.18 33.04
N ILE A 402 -1.98 -27.13 32.32
CA ILE A 402 -0.59 -26.95 31.90
C ILE A 402 0.30 -26.65 33.10
N HIS A 403 -0.15 -25.77 34.00
CA HIS A 403 0.54 -25.47 35.25
C HIS A 403 0.72 -26.73 36.12
N ASP A 404 -0.34 -27.51 36.31
CA ASP A 404 -0.35 -28.71 37.16
C ASP A 404 0.55 -29.83 36.60
N LYS A 405 0.80 -29.83 35.29
CA LYS A 405 1.78 -30.72 34.64
C LYS A 405 3.23 -30.25 34.83
N GLY A 406 3.45 -29.07 35.41
CA GLY A 406 4.77 -28.47 35.58
C GLY A 406 5.40 -28.03 34.27
N GLU A 407 4.60 -27.78 33.22
CA GLU A 407 5.10 -27.26 31.95
C GLU A 407 5.50 -25.78 32.10
N GLU A 408 6.52 -25.35 31.36
CA GLU A 408 7.00 -23.97 31.41
C GLU A 408 5.96 -23.01 30.80
N MET A 409 5.48 -22.06 31.62
CA MET A 409 4.37 -21.17 31.25
C MET A 409 4.81 -19.79 30.78
N THR A 410 6.10 -19.59 30.44
CA THR A 410 6.58 -18.33 29.85
C THR A 410 5.80 -17.99 28.58
N ALA A 411 5.55 -16.70 28.34
CA ALA A 411 4.76 -16.28 27.17
C ALA A 411 5.35 -16.78 25.84
N SER A 412 6.68 -16.83 25.74
CA SER A 412 7.40 -17.38 24.59
C SER A 412 7.14 -18.88 24.41
N ARG A 413 7.26 -19.67 25.48
CA ARG A 413 7.01 -21.11 25.45
C ARG A 413 5.55 -21.43 25.14
N MET A 414 4.63 -20.70 25.74
CA MET A 414 3.19 -20.87 25.53
C MET A 414 2.77 -20.48 24.12
N PHE A 415 3.40 -19.48 23.51
CA PHE A 415 3.18 -19.16 22.12
C PHE A 415 3.74 -20.23 21.17
N SER A 416 4.90 -20.81 21.49
CA SER A 416 5.52 -21.89 20.70
C SER A 416 4.71 -23.18 20.76
N ASP A 417 4.40 -23.65 21.97
CA ASP A 417 3.91 -25.01 22.20
C ASP A 417 2.38 -25.07 22.25
N HIS A 418 1.73 -23.98 22.66
CA HIS A 418 0.29 -23.88 22.93
C HIS A 418 -0.35 -22.65 22.27
N ALA A 419 0.08 -22.31 21.04
CA ALA A 419 -0.25 -21.06 20.34
C ALA A 419 -1.76 -20.71 20.32
N SER A 420 -2.62 -21.71 20.10
CA SER A 420 -4.07 -21.51 20.02
C SER A 420 -4.68 -21.07 21.35
N LEU A 421 -4.28 -21.72 22.45
CA LEU A 421 -4.64 -21.34 23.81
C LEU A 421 -4.11 -19.94 24.13
N TYR A 422 -2.83 -19.66 23.88
CA TYR A 422 -2.24 -18.35 24.15
C TYR A 422 -2.98 -17.19 23.46
N ILE A 423 -3.34 -17.36 22.19
CA ILE A 423 -4.10 -16.37 21.42
C ILE A 423 -5.52 -16.21 21.99
N ALA A 424 -6.18 -17.32 22.33
CA ALA A 424 -7.50 -17.29 22.96
C ALA A 424 -7.48 -16.56 24.31
N THR A 425 -6.48 -16.84 25.14
CA THR A 425 -6.24 -16.19 26.43
C THR A 425 -6.16 -14.68 26.29
N ARG A 426 -5.29 -14.19 25.40
CA ARG A 426 -5.15 -12.74 25.17
C ARG A 426 -6.44 -12.10 24.65
N LYS A 427 -7.18 -12.80 23.79
CA LYS A 427 -8.42 -12.28 23.21
C LYS A 427 -9.55 -12.16 24.24
N ARG A 428 -9.64 -13.09 25.19
CA ARG A 428 -10.69 -13.10 26.22
C ARG A 428 -10.36 -12.20 27.41
N PHE A 429 -9.13 -12.25 27.90
CA PHE A 429 -8.72 -11.57 29.14
C PHE A 429 -7.90 -10.29 28.91
N GLY A 430 -7.62 -9.94 27.65
CA GLY A 430 -6.85 -8.77 27.23
C GLY A 430 -5.32 -8.99 27.27
N SER A 431 -4.81 -9.64 28.32
CA SER A 431 -3.39 -10.03 28.43
C SER A 431 -3.24 -11.46 28.95
N TYR A 432 -2.07 -12.06 28.69
CA TYR A 432 -1.73 -13.39 29.19
C TYR A 432 -1.52 -13.38 30.71
N GLU A 433 -0.86 -12.34 31.22
CA GLU A 433 -0.71 -12.02 32.64
C GLU A 433 -2.04 -12.03 33.40
N LYS A 434 -3.05 -11.27 32.95
CA LYS A 434 -4.36 -11.21 33.61
C LYS A 434 -5.03 -12.57 33.74
N ALA A 435 -4.84 -13.45 32.76
CA ALA A 435 -5.40 -14.80 32.83
C ALA A 435 -4.63 -15.70 33.81
N LEU A 436 -3.32 -15.51 33.96
CA LEU A 436 -2.51 -16.22 34.94
C LEU A 436 -2.85 -15.78 36.37
N GLU A 437 -3.06 -14.49 36.58
CA GLU A 437 -3.53 -13.95 37.87
C GLU A 437 -4.89 -14.56 38.29
N LEU A 438 -5.82 -14.70 37.33
CA LEU A 438 -7.13 -15.32 37.58
C LEU A 438 -7.05 -16.79 37.99
N ILE A 439 -5.97 -17.49 37.65
CA ILE A 439 -5.71 -18.86 38.12
C ILE A 439 -4.77 -18.93 39.32
N GLY A 440 -4.41 -17.77 39.90
CA GLY A 440 -3.61 -17.65 41.11
C GLY A 440 -2.09 -17.71 40.90
N LEU A 441 -1.62 -17.47 39.67
CA LEU A 441 -0.21 -17.48 39.34
C LEU A 441 0.36 -16.06 39.24
N ASN A 442 1.52 -15.84 39.85
CA ASN A 442 2.26 -14.59 39.74
C ASN A 442 3.04 -14.56 38.43
N TYR A 443 2.63 -13.73 37.47
CA TYR A 443 3.29 -13.63 36.18
C TYR A 443 4.75 -13.16 36.29
N ASP A 444 5.08 -12.36 37.31
CA ASP A 444 6.44 -11.86 37.53
C ASP A 444 7.44 -12.96 37.86
N GLU A 445 6.99 -14.03 38.50
CA GLU A 445 7.81 -15.21 38.82
C GLU A 445 7.94 -16.17 37.62
N ILE A 446 7.08 -16.02 36.61
CA ILE A 446 7.01 -16.89 35.44
C ILE A 446 7.78 -16.31 34.25
N ARG A 447 7.83 -14.98 34.08
CA ARG A 447 8.54 -14.32 32.96
C ARG A 447 10.06 -14.45 33.08
N GLN A 448 10.76 -14.53 31.95
CA GLN A 448 12.24 -14.69 31.87
C GLN A 448 12.98 -13.46 31.33
N ASP A 449 12.33 -12.30 31.24
CA ASP A 449 12.99 -11.09 30.74
C ASP A 449 14.09 -10.64 31.71
N SER A 450 15.22 -10.14 31.20
CA SER A 450 16.32 -9.68 32.05
C SER A 450 15.85 -8.54 32.96
N SER A 451 16.43 -8.44 34.17
CA SER A 451 16.19 -7.33 35.11
C SER A 451 16.30 -5.96 34.43
N VAL A 452 17.16 -5.85 33.42
CA VAL A 452 17.33 -4.67 32.57
C VAL A 452 16.07 -4.31 31.78
N ILE A 453 15.37 -5.29 31.19
CA ILE A 453 14.12 -5.04 30.44
C ILE A 453 13.00 -4.65 31.42
N ARG A 454 12.89 -5.35 32.55
CA ARG A 454 11.92 -5.04 33.60
C ARG A 454 12.10 -3.62 34.12
N ASN A 455 13.32 -3.27 34.50
CA ASN A 455 13.64 -1.98 35.07
C ASN A 455 13.49 -0.88 34.00
N GLY A 456 13.75 -1.17 32.73
CA GLY A 456 13.48 -0.28 31.61
C GLY A 456 11.99 0.04 31.47
N ASN A 457 11.12 -0.97 31.44
CA ASN A 457 9.67 -0.77 31.37
C ASN A 457 9.13 0.00 32.58
N TYR A 458 9.60 -0.35 33.79
CA TYR A 458 9.20 0.37 35.00
C TYR A 458 9.69 1.82 35.00
N PHE A 459 10.89 2.08 34.45
CA PHE A 459 11.38 3.45 34.26
C PHE A 459 10.50 4.25 33.28
N GLU A 460 10.01 3.63 32.21
CA GLU A 460 9.04 4.26 31.29
C GLU A 460 7.73 4.63 32.02
N GLU A 461 7.21 3.75 32.86
CA GLU A 461 6.01 4.01 33.68
C GLU A 461 6.21 5.19 34.65
N LEU A 462 7.35 5.23 35.35
CA LEU A 462 7.70 6.35 36.24
C LEU A 462 7.87 7.65 35.45
N LEU A 463 8.49 7.60 34.28
CA LEU A 463 8.67 8.77 33.43
C LEU A 463 7.31 9.30 32.91
N GLN A 464 6.38 8.41 32.56
CA GLN A 464 5.02 8.78 32.22
C GLN A 464 4.33 9.51 33.40
N LYS A 465 4.51 9.00 34.63
CA LYS A 465 4.00 9.63 35.86
C LYS A 465 4.59 11.03 36.07
N VAL A 466 5.90 11.20 35.89
CA VAL A 466 6.59 12.52 35.90
C VAL A 466 5.97 13.46 34.86
N PHE A 467 5.80 13.02 33.62
CA PHE A 467 5.23 13.84 32.55
C PHE A 467 3.80 14.28 32.85
N ASN A 468 2.98 13.39 33.42
CA ASN A 468 1.64 13.71 33.86
C ASN A 468 1.64 14.77 34.98
N TYR A 469 2.55 14.66 35.95
CA TYR A 469 2.69 15.65 37.03
C TYR A 469 3.16 17.01 36.52
N LEU A 470 3.94 17.03 35.45
CA LEU A 470 4.41 18.25 34.78
C LEU A 470 3.43 18.80 33.74
N ASN A 471 2.29 18.14 33.50
CA ASN A 471 1.33 18.45 32.44
C ASN A 471 1.96 18.49 31.03
N ILE A 472 2.89 17.57 30.77
CA ILE A 472 3.46 17.36 29.44
C ILE A 472 2.46 16.51 28.65
N GLU A 473 1.86 17.08 27.60
CA GLU A 473 0.98 16.32 26.73
C GLU A 473 1.83 15.44 25.81
N HIS A 474 1.70 14.12 25.95
CA HIS A 474 2.50 13.16 25.20
C HIS A 474 1.65 11.99 24.70
N LYS A 475 2.25 11.19 23.82
CA LYS A 475 1.75 9.88 23.42
C LYS A 475 2.85 8.84 23.59
N ASP A 476 2.51 7.76 24.25
CA ASP A 476 3.28 6.53 24.36
C ASP A 476 3.00 5.59 23.18
N GLN A 477 4.01 4.79 22.80
CA GLN A 477 3.91 3.71 21.81
C GLN A 477 3.34 4.10 20.42
N GLU A 478 3.45 5.37 20.02
CA GLU A 478 2.91 5.82 18.73
C GLU A 478 3.80 5.36 17.56
N THR A 479 3.27 4.45 16.74
CA THR A 479 3.98 3.95 15.55
C THR A 479 4.08 5.05 14.48
N THR A 480 5.32 5.40 14.14
CA THR A 480 5.63 6.31 13.02
C THR A 480 6.23 5.51 11.88
N HIS A 481 5.53 5.45 10.74
CA HIS A 481 6.04 4.78 9.54
C HIS A 481 7.01 5.68 8.77
N PHE A 482 8.20 5.17 8.48
CA PHE A 482 9.25 5.85 7.72
C PHE A 482 9.07 5.64 6.22
N GLU A 483 9.64 6.55 5.41
CA GLU A 483 9.53 6.50 3.94
C GLU A 483 10.15 5.25 3.32
N ASN A 484 11.14 4.65 3.98
CA ASN A 484 11.81 3.42 3.56
C ASN A 484 10.99 2.14 3.85
N GLY A 485 9.77 2.26 4.37
CA GLY A 485 8.89 1.14 4.71
C GLY A 485 9.16 0.52 6.08
N THR A 486 10.12 1.03 6.85
CA THR A 486 10.32 0.66 8.26
C THR A 486 9.51 1.57 9.19
N TYR A 487 9.54 1.32 10.49
CA TYR A 487 8.81 2.13 11.46
C TYR A 487 9.63 2.38 12.74
N GLY A 488 9.34 3.50 13.38
CA GLY A 488 9.87 3.90 14.67
C GLY A 488 8.76 3.98 15.71
N ILE A 489 9.10 3.57 16.93
CA ILE A 489 8.24 3.71 18.10
C ILE A 489 9.16 4.28 19.18
N PRO A 490 9.26 5.61 19.33
CA PRO A 490 9.90 6.20 20.50
C PRO A 490 9.03 5.91 21.73
N ASP A 491 9.66 5.90 22.92
CA ASP A 491 8.93 5.66 24.17
C ASP A 491 7.85 6.73 24.37
N PHE A 492 8.18 8.00 24.06
CA PHE A 492 7.21 9.10 24.06
C PHE A 492 7.35 10.04 22.88
N LYS A 493 6.23 10.58 22.39
CA LYS A 493 6.16 11.74 21.49
C LYS A 493 5.49 12.89 22.23
N VAL A 494 6.22 13.98 22.46
CA VAL A 494 5.68 15.16 23.14
C VAL A 494 4.94 16.03 22.13
N LYS A 495 3.71 16.40 22.46
CA LYS A 495 2.88 17.33 21.68
C LYS A 495 2.99 18.76 22.18
N SER A 496 2.98 18.93 23.50
CA SER A 496 3.06 20.23 24.14
C SER A 496 3.60 20.11 25.57
N MET A 497 4.30 21.15 26.02
CA MET A 497 4.76 21.30 27.40
C MET A 497 4.81 22.79 27.76
N ASN A 498 5.02 23.09 29.04
CA ASN A 498 5.12 24.46 29.51
C ASN A 498 6.43 25.15 29.03
N SER A 499 6.47 26.48 29.08
CA SER A 499 7.62 27.26 28.61
C SER A 499 8.90 27.02 29.42
N GLU A 500 8.80 26.76 30.72
CA GLU A 500 9.94 26.52 31.61
C GLU A 500 10.68 25.21 31.25
N LEU A 501 9.94 24.21 30.75
CA LEU A 501 10.49 22.93 30.29
C LEU A 501 11.12 23.04 28.90
N HIS A 502 10.66 23.96 28.05
CA HIS A 502 11.31 24.19 26.76
C HIS A 502 12.78 24.60 26.91
N ASP A 503 13.09 25.43 27.91
CA ASP A 503 14.45 25.84 28.24
C ASP A 503 15.29 24.66 28.72
N LEU A 504 14.76 23.85 29.65
CA LEU A 504 15.44 22.64 30.15
C LEU A 504 15.71 21.63 29.03
N PHE A 505 14.75 21.46 28.11
CA PHE A 505 14.85 20.49 27.02
C PHE A 505 15.68 21.02 25.84
N ASN A 506 16.07 22.30 25.87
CA ASN A 506 16.69 23.02 24.75
C ASN A 506 15.88 22.85 23.45
N THR A 507 14.59 23.19 23.55
CA THR A 507 13.59 23.08 22.48
C THR A 507 12.83 24.39 22.31
N ILE A 508 12.14 24.53 21.18
CA ILE A 508 11.18 25.63 20.98
C ILE A 508 9.75 25.07 20.88
N PRO A 509 8.71 25.88 21.15
CA PRO A 509 7.33 25.47 20.95
C PRO A 509 7.08 24.95 19.52
N PHE A 510 6.17 23.98 19.39
CA PHE A 510 5.74 23.36 18.13
C PHE A 510 6.78 22.45 17.41
N GLN A 511 7.90 22.12 18.04
CA GLN A 511 8.82 21.08 17.55
C GLN A 511 8.26 19.68 17.75
N GLU A 512 8.47 18.79 16.78
CA GLU A 512 8.24 17.37 16.96
C GLU A 512 9.34 16.74 17.84
N ILE A 513 9.04 16.59 19.13
CA ILE A 513 9.96 16.10 20.14
C ILE A 513 9.70 14.62 20.40
N TRP A 514 10.74 13.81 20.22
CA TRP A 514 10.72 12.37 20.51
C TRP A 514 11.58 12.12 21.74
N ILE A 515 11.08 11.31 22.66
CA ILE A 515 11.78 10.93 23.89
C ILE A 515 12.01 9.43 23.90
N ASP A 516 13.23 9.05 24.26
CA ASP A 516 13.66 7.67 24.43
C ASP A 516 14.30 7.55 25.82
N SER A 517 13.76 6.67 26.65
CA SER A 517 14.15 6.48 28.03
C SER A 517 15.33 5.51 28.13
N LYS A 518 16.25 5.76 29.06
CA LYS A 518 17.42 4.89 29.29
C LYS A 518 17.71 4.75 30.77
N LEU A 519 18.00 3.53 31.22
CA LEU A 519 18.43 3.31 32.61
C LEU A 519 19.75 4.01 32.96
N SER A 520 20.61 4.27 31.97
CA SER A 520 21.91 4.91 32.20
C SER A 520 22.34 5.80 31.05
N ARG A 521 22.98 6.93 31.37
CA ARG A 521 23.57 7.85 30.38
C ARG A 521 24.50 7.14 29.40
N TRP A 522 25.33 6.21 29.87
CA TRP A 522 26.33 5.52 29.02
C TRP A 522 25.78 4.45 28.08
N THR A 523 24.54 4.02 28.28
CA THR A 523 23.85 3.09 27.36
C THR A 523 23.78 3.67 25.94
N ARG A 524 23.76 5.00 25.83
CA ARG A 524 23.84 5.74 24.56
C ARG A 524 25.19 5.54 23.86
N TYR A 525 26.31 5.67 24.58
CA TYR A 525 27.66 5.57 24.02
C TYR A 525 28.05 4.14 23.64
N ALA A 526 27.63 3.14 24.45
CA ALA A 526 27.93 1.74 24.18
C ALA A 526 27.29 1.21 22.89
N ASN A 527 26.17 1.80 22.46
CA ASN A 527 25.40 1.40 21.27
C ASN A 527 25.57 2.31 20.06
N ASN A 528 26.65 3.11 20.03
CA ASN A 528 27.07 4.03 18.97
C ASN A 528 26.04 4.15 17.82
N SER A 529 25.04 5.01 18.03
CA SER A 529 24.10 5.55 17.03
C SER A 529 22.96 4.68 16.45
N LYS A 530 22.57 3.50 17.00
CA LYS A 530 21.37 2.80 16.45
C LYS A 530 20.07 3.62 16.61
N THR A 531 19.77 4.08 17.81
CA THR A 531 18.56 4.89 18.09
C THR A 531 18.65 6.28 17.46
N GLU A 532 19.82 6.93 17.58
CA GLU A 532 20.07 8.23 16.96
C GLU A 532 19.92 8.16 15.42
N LYS A 533 20.59 7.23 14.73
CA LYS A 533 20.42 7.05 13.27
C LYS A 533 18.98 6.68 12.89
N LYS A 534 18.28 5.96 13.76
CA LYS A 534 16.89 5.54 13.53
C LYS A 534 15.91 6.71 13.66
N TYR A 535 16.10 7.63 14.62
CA TYR A 535 15.07 8.64 14.94
C TYR A 535 15.43 10.06 14.50
N ILE A 536 16.70 10.46 14.51
CA ILE A 536 17.14 11.81 14.11
C ILE A 536 16.59 12.24 12.73
N PRO A 537 16.50 11.38 11.70
CA PRO A 537 15.92 11.78 10.41
C PRO A 537 14.41 12.06 10.43
N HIS A 538 13.70 11.68 11.50
CA HIS A 538 12.23 11.62 11.56
C HIS A 538 11.61 12.45 12.70
N CYS A 539 12.41 13.18 13.48
CA CYS A 539 11.96 14.11 14.49
C CYS A 539 12.67 15.46 14.36
N ASP A 540 12.12 16.52 14.94
CA ASP A 540 12.79 17.82 15.04
C ASP A 540 13.82 17.80 16.18
N LYS A 541 13.48 17.15 17.29
CA LYS A 541 14.36 16.97 18.45
C LYS A 541 14.24 15.56 19.01
N LEU A 542 15.37 14.92 19.28
CA LEU A 542 15.44 13.65 20.02
C LEU A 542 15.97 13.93 21.43
N ILE A 543 15.30 13.39 22.45
CA ILE A 543 15.66 13.62 23.84
C ILE A 543 15.82 12.29 24.53
N PHE A 544 16.99 12.08 25.14
CA PHE A 544 17.20 10.94 26.00
C PHE A 544 16.96 11.36 27.45
N VAL A 545 15.95 10.76 28.07
CA VAL A 545 15.76 10.89 29.51
C VAL A 545 16.39 9.69 30.18
N TYR A 546 17.30 9.92 31.12
CA TYR A 546 18.04 8.84 31.78
C TYR A 546 17.91 8.85 33.30
N LEU A 547 17.97 7.66 33.90
CA LEU A 547 17.87 7.47 35.35
C LEU A 547 19.19 7.81 36.07
N ARG A 548 20.34 7.27 35.61
CA ARG A 548 21.65 7.48 36.26
C ARG A 548 22.75 8.03 35.35
N GLY A 549 23.61 8.88 35.93
CA GLY A 549 24.75 9.53 35.25
C GLY A 549 24.72 11.07 35.30
N ARG A 550 24.84 11.67 36.49
CA ARG A 550 24.71 13.11 36.80
C ARG A 550 25.94 13.99 36.50
N GLU A 551 26.73 13.70 35.46
CA GLU A 551 27.70 14.70 34.98
C GLU A 551 26.99 15.70 34.05
N GLU A 552 27.48 16.95 33.94
CA GLU A 552 26.76 18.07 33.32
C GLU A 552 26.14 17.74 31.94
N PRO A 553 25.01 18.39 31.57
CA PRO A 553 24.41 18.25 30.25
C PRO A 553 25.38 18.78 29.18
N GLU A 554 26.14 17.88 28.56
CA GLU A 554 26.87 18.19 27.34
C GLU A 554 25.84 18.38 26.22
N GLY A 555 25.72 19.62 25.74
CA GLY A 555 25.00 19.93 24.49
C GLY A 555 25.70 19.26 23.32
N LEU A 556 25.35 18.01 23.04
CA LEU A 556 26.08 17.15 22.10
C LEU A 556 25.61 17.26 20.64
N ASP A 557 24.50 17.94 20.35
CA ASP A 557 24.09 18.33 18.99
C ASP A 557 22.92 19.33 19.06
N GLN A 558 22.69 20.16 18.04
CA GLN A 558 21.50 21.00 17.94
C GLN A 558 20.20 20.17 17.96
N LYS A 559 20.26 18.91 17.53
CA LYS A 559 19.10 18.03 17.36
C LYS A 559 18.87 17.01 18.49
N VAL A 560 19.81 16.87 19.43
CA VAL A 560 19.76 15.87 20.52
C VAL A 560 19.98 16.52 21.87
N THR A 561 19.13 16.21 22.86
CA THR A 561 19.30 16.63 24.26
C THR A 561 19.35 15.40 25.18
N ASN A 562 20.18 15.43 26.21
CA ASN A 562 20.17 14.42 27.28
C ASN A 562 19.74 15.09 28.58
N ILE A 563 18.82 14.47 29.32
CA ILE A 563 18.24 15.01 30.55
C ILE A 563 18.22 13.91 31.60
N CYS A 564 18.71 14.21 32.80
CA CYS A 564 18.52 13.30 33.93
C CYS A 564 17.07 13.41 34.41
N VAL A 565 16.39 12.31 34.70
CA VAL A 565 15.00 12.35 35.21
C VAL A 565 14.87 13.20 36.48
N TYR A 566 15.92 13.23 37.31
CA TYR A 566 15.98 14.05 38.52
C TYR A 566 15.97 15.56 38.24
N ASP A 567 16.39 15.99 37.05
CA ASP A 567 16.34 17.41 36.64
C ASP A 567 14.90 17.89 36.36
N LEU A 568 13.98 16.94 36.18
CA LEU A 568 12.54 17.22 35.98
C LEU A 568 11.81 17.44 37.31
N LEU A 569 12.30 16.84 38.40
CA LEU A 569 11.60 16.85 39.70
C LEU A 569 11.38 18.27 40.25
N PRO A 570 12.34 19.22 40.18
CA PRO A 570 12.13 20.59 40.69
C PRO A 570 10.94 21.33 40.05
N TYR A 571 10.47 20.89 38.87
CA TYR A 571 9.33 21.47 38.18
C TYR A 571 7.97 20.91 38.65
N ILE A 572 7.97 19.86 39.47
CA ILE A 572 6.78 19.30 40.12
C ILE A 572 6.48 20.14 41.37
N LYS A 573 5.54 21.09 41.22
CA LYS A 573 5.19 22.06 42.29
C LYS A 573 4.50 21.44 43.50
N ASP A 574 3.90 20.26 43.33
CA ASP A 574 3.20 19.51 44.38
C ASP A 574 4.22 18.68 45.18
N LYS A 575 4.41 19.04 46.45
CA LYS A 575 5.45 18.44 47.30
C LYS A 575 5.22 16.97 47.60
N ASP A 576 3.96 16.53 47.71
CA ASP A 576 3.65 15.14 48.01
C ASP A 576 3.94 14.27 46.79
N LYS A 577 3.53 14.74 45.60
CA LYS A 577 3.86 14.09 44.32
C LYS A 577 5.35 14.06 44.03
N HIS A 578 6.07 15.14 44.37
CA HIS A 578 7.52 15.19 44.26
C HIS A 578 8.18 14.12 45.14
N ALA A 579 7.82 14.06 46.43
CA ALA A 579 8.40 13.10 47.36
C ALA A 579 8.06 11.65 46.99
N GLU A 580 6.84 11.40 46.51
CA GLU A 580 6.40 10.10 46.01
C GLU A 580 7.27 9.63 44.84
N ILE A 581 7.39 10.46 43.79
CA ILE A 581 8.11 10.06 42.58
C ILE A 581 9.62 9.98 42.80
N GLU A 582 10.17 10.86 43.64
CA GLU A 582 11.60 10.83 44.01
C GLU A 582 11.93 9.50 44.70
N LYS A 583 11.10 9.06 45.64
CA LYS A 583 11.26 7.77 46.31
C LYS A 583 11.18 6.59 45.33
N GLU A 584 10.20 6.58 44.44
CA GLU A 584 10.04 5.50 43.44
C GLU A 584 11.24 5.43 42.48
N LEU A 585 11.78 6.58 42.07
CA LEU A 585 12.98 6.66 41.25
C LEU A 585 14.23 6.19 42.00
N ASP A 586 14.37 6.54 43.28
CA ASP A 586 15.48 6.09 44.13
C ASP A 586 15.45 4.58 44.38
N ASP A 587 14.27 4.02 44.65
CA ASP A 587 14.08 2.57 44.81
C ASP A 587 14.49 1.83 43.51
N LEU A 588 14.10 2.36 42.35
CA LEU A 588 14.50 1.81 41.05
C LEU A 588 16.00 1.98 40.79
N LEU A 589 16.58 3.14 41.12
CA LEU A 589 18.01 3.39 40.97
C LEU A 589 18.82 2.38 41.77
N GLN A 590 18.42 2.11 43.02
CA GLN A 590 19.06 1.11 43.87
C GLN A 590 18.96 -0.30 43.27
N ASP A 591 17.80 -0.69 42.73
CA ASP A 591 17.64 -2.00 42.07
C ASP A 591 18.54 -2.10 40.82
N VAL A 592 18.62 -1.05 40.00
CA VAL A 592 19.48 -1.02 38.81
C VAL A 592 20.96 -1.12 39.18
N GLU A 593 21.42 -0.43 40.22
CA GLU A 593 22.80 -0.48 40.70
C GLU A 593 23.16 -1.84 41.32
N ASN A 594 22.24 -2.46 42.06
CA ASN A 594 22.43 -3.79 42.66
C ASN A 594 22.50 -4.91 41.61
N ASN A 595 21.80 -4.77 40.48
CA ASN A 595 21.76 -5.79 39.43
C ASN A 595 22.95 -5.74 38.46
N GLU A 596 23.81 -4.72 38.52
CA GLU A 596 25.04 -4.63 37.70
C GLU A 596 26.31 -5.09 38.41
N THR A 597 26.25 -5.37 39.72
CA THR A 597 27.38 -5.83 40.52
C THR A 597 27.57 -7.36 40.51
N VAL A 598 26.88 -8.09 39.61
CA VAL A 598 26.92 -9.56 39.48
C VAL A 598 27.56 -10.00 38.17
#